data_AF-A0A9C6SZP7-F1
#
_entry.id   AF-A0A9C6SZP7-F1
#
_cell.length_a   1.000
_cell.length_b   1.000
_cell.length_c   1.000
_cell.angle_alpha   90.00
_cell.angle_beta   90.00
_cell.angle_gamma   90.00
#
_symmetry.space_group_name_H-M   'P 1'
#
loop_
_entity.id
_entity.type
_entity.pdbx_description
1 polymer ?
#
loop_
_entity_poly.entity_id
_entity_poly.type
_entity_poly.pdbx_seq_one_letter_code
_entity_poly.pdbx_strand_id
1 'polypeptide(L)'
;MFLVNNFKSCFLSLRVSITEFGHPHPSYQCITVIRALASKDVNLESYKKLISLESHYDRINSHELSNTIRFIKRFFKTDDILEEEMTKIVGILQVNGHEVPLTDPPYVAVYELTSLLEHNCKANCSKSFTDTGGLIIHAAVPIAKGDHISICYTDPLWGTANRRHHLLKTKFFECTCDRCKDPTEFGTMFNALKCNRMNCPGYMLPKTFFEQEQDYICKICESIVPYAEIEKILENIGIYLSTMKKNDIIACKEFISRYESTLHPNHFYNIDVTIALAQLIGQQTGGLAAVEKDLLIEKIELCKKLDKLLKTLVPAENRIRGLILFELHAAHADLSRRHTEMEILVPLLQESKKYLVDGYQLLKYEPKVLPEGKIAQHAEQNLHEINKLLKRFNVT
;
A
#
# COMPACT_ATOMS: atom_id res chain seq x y z
N MET A 1 29.05 -5.15 1.26
CA MET A 1 30.42 -5.23 0.73
C MET A 1 30.98 -6.66 0.63
N PHE A 2 30.16 -7.72 0.77
CA PHE A 2 30.66 -9.12 0.86
C PHE A 2 30.23 -10.07 -0.29
N LEU A 3 29.66 -9.59 -1.40
CA LEU A 3 29.11 -10.46 -2.46
C LEU A 3 29.71 -10.26 -3.87
N VAL A 4 30.79 -9.49 -4.01
CA VAL A 4 31.51 -9.32 -5.30
C VAL A 4 32.67 -10.33 -5.46
N ASN A 5 32.89 -11.22 -4.48
CA ASN A 5 34.03 -12.16 -4.50
C ASN A 5 33.80 -13.44 -5.32
N ASN A 6 32.59 -13.70 -5.81
CA ASN A 6 32.27 -14.92 -6.56
C ASN A 6 32.10 -14.72 -8.08
N PHE A 7 32.22 -13.48 -8.57
CA PHE A 7 32.65 -13.30 -9.96
C PHE A 7 34.12 -13.72 -9.99
N LYS A 8 34.47 -14.75 -10.78
CA LYS A 8 35.84 -15.29 -10.88
C LYS A 8 36.89 -14.19 -10.72
N SER A 9 37.90 -14.45 -9.90
CA SER A 9 39.02 -13.56 -9.56
C SER A 9 39.84 -13.03 -10.75
N CYS A 10 39.42 -13.25 -12.00
CA CYS A 10 40.01 -12.73 -13.22
C CYS A 10 39.47 -11.35 -13.67
N PHE A 11 38.43 -10.79 -13.04
CA PHE A 11 37.74 -9.59 -13.57
C PHE A 11 37.95 -8.27 -12.78
N LEU A 12 38.74 -8.27 -11.71
CA LEU A 12 38.96 -7.08 -10.87
C LEU A 12 40.27 -6.36 -11.22
N SER A 13 40.26 -5.49 -12.24
CA SER A 13 41.36 -4.52 -12.46
C SER A 13 41.03 -3.09 -12.03
N LEU A 14 39.77 -2.78 -11.70
CA LEU A 14 39.33 -1.43 -11.35
C LEU A 14 38.47 -1.45 -10.08
N ARG A 15 38.89 -0.74 -9.03
CA ARG A 15 38.05 -0.46 -7.86
C ARG A 15 37.03 0.62 -8.25
N VAL A 16 35.72 0.33 -8.14
CA VAL A 16 34.70 1.39 -8.21
C VAL A 16 34.82 2.22 -6.93
N SER A 17 35.20 3.49 -7.06
CA SER A 17 35.13 4.45 -5.97
C SER A 17 33.82 5.22 -6.11
N ILE A 18 32.86 4.96 -5.21
CA ILE A 18 31.63 5.75 -5.09
C ILE A 18 31.81 6.65 -3.87
N THR A 19 31.92 7.95 -4.11
CA THR A 19 32.12 8.96 -3.06
C THR A 19 30.83 9.65 -2.64
N GLU A 20 29.80 9.58 -3.49
CA GLU A 20 28.50 10.21 -3.28
C GLU A 20 27.40 9.14 -3.22
N PHE A 21 26.97 8.80 -2.00
CA PHE A 21 25.94 7.79 -1.75
C PHE A 21 24.51 8.35 -1.85
N GLY A 22 24.35 9.67 -2.01
CA GLY A 22 23.05 10.36 -2.00
C GLY A 22 22.35 10.46 -3.36
N HIS A 23 22.98 9.99 -4.44
CA HIS A 23 22.45 10.08 -5.80
C HIS A 23 22.34 8.70 -6.46
N PRO A 24 21.31 8.45 -7.29
CA PRO A 24 21.23 7.24 -8.11
C PRO A 24 22.48 7.10 -8.97
N HIS A 25 23.21 6.00 -8.79
CA HIS A 25 24.41 5.69 -9.56
C HIS A 25 24.22 4.35 -10.30
N PRO A 26 24.58 4.25 -11.60
CA PRO A 26 24.41 3.02 -12.39
C PRO A 26 25.05 1.77 -11.77
N SER A 27 26.11 1.94 -10.98
CA SER A 27 26.76 0.84 -10.24
C SER A 27 25.86 0.18 -9.18
N TYR A 28 24.79 0.84 -8.72
CA TYR A 28 23.80 0.23 -7.83
C TYR A 28 22.75 -0.55 -8.62
N GLN A 29 22.32 0.00 -9.76
CA GLN A 29 21.32 -0.63 -10.65
C GLN A 29 21.80 -1.98 -11.19
N CYS A 30 23.11 -2.15 -11.41
CA CYS A 30 23.65 -3.41 -11.92
C CYS A 30 23.79 -4.51 -10.85
N ILE A 31 23.75 -4.20 -9.55
CA ILE A 31 24.09 -5.17 -8.48
C ILE A 31 23.16 -6.38 -8.52
N THR A 32 21.85 -6.17 -8.61
CA THR A 32 20.88 -7.27 -8.59
C THR A 32 20.96 -8.12 -9.85
N VAL A 33 21.19 -7.49 -11.01
CA VAL A 33 21.39 -8.20 -12.29
C VAL A 33 22.63 -9.09 -12.23
N ILE A 34 23.74 -8.56 -11.69
CA ILE A 34 25.00 -9.30 -11.54
C ILE A 34 24.85 -10.44 -10.54
N ARG A 35 24.13 -10.23 -9.43
CA ARG A 35 23.82 -11.31 -8.48
C ARG A 35 23.01 -12.42 -9.12
N ALA A 36 22.03 -12.06 -9.95
CA ALA A 36 21.26 -13.03 -10.71
C ALA A 36 22.14 -13.80 -11.70
N LEU A 37 23.01 -13.12 -12.48
CA LEU A 37 23.96 -13.77 -13.38
C LEU A 37 24.93 -14.71 -12.62
N ALA A 38 25.52 -14.25 -11.52
CA ALA A 38 26.43 -15.03 -10.69
C ALA A 38 25.76 -16.27 -10.05
N SER A 39 24.45 -16.23 -9.84
CA SER A 39 23.73 -17.37 -9.28
C SER A 39 23.79 -18.62 -10.17
N LYS A 40 24.04 -18.45 -11.48
CA LYS A 40 24.27 -19.55 -12.43
C LYS A 40 25.44 -20.45 -12.00
N ASP A 41 26.50 -19.85 -11.46
CA ASP A 41 27.70 -20.56 -11.01
C ASP A 41 27.63 -20.98 -9.54
N VAL A 42 26.95 -20.19 -8.70
CA VAL A 42 26.89 -20.40 -7.24
C VAL A 42 25.77 -21.35 -6.83
N ASN A 43 24.60 -21.24 -7.46
CA ASN A 43 23.42 -22.02 -7.15
C ASN A 43 22.53 -22.16 -8.41
N LEU A 44 22.88 -23.13 -9.25
CA LEU A 44 22.23 -23.38 -10.53
C LEU A 44 20.71 -23.64 -10.39
N GLU A 45 20.27 -24.28 -9.31
CA GLU A 45 18.84 -24.55 -9.08
C GLU A 45 18.05 -23.26 -8.83
N SER A 46 18.56 -22.35 -8.00
CA SER A 46 17.96 -21.03 -7.81
C SER A 46 17.96 -20.21 -9.11
N TYR A 47 19.03 -20.29 -9.90
CA TYR A 47 19.09 -19.61 -11.19
C TYR A 47 18.04 -20.14 -12.17
N LYS A 48 17.89 -21.48 -12.28
CA LYS A 48 16.84 -22.11 -13.11
C LYS A 48 15.43 -21.64 -12.75
N LYS A 49 15.14 -21.55 -11.44
CA LYS A 49 13.86 -21.04 -10.93
C LYS A 49 13.66 -19.56 -11.25
N LEU A 50 14.71 -18.75 -11.17
CA LEU A 50 14.65 -17.34 -11.53
C LEU A 50 14.34 -17.16 -13.02
N ILE A 51 15.08 -17.85 -13.92
CA ILE A 51 14.91 -17.69 -15.37
C ILE A 51 13.61 -18.29 -15.93
N SER A 52 12.88 -19.09 -15.14
CA SER A 52 11.55 -19.58 -15.47
C SER A 52 10.44 -18.58 -15.17
N LEU A 53 10.71 -17.52 -14.42
CA LEU A 53 9.72 -16.47 -14.14
C LEU A 53 9.46 -15.62 -15.39
N GLU A 54 8.25 -15.09 -15.48
CA GLU A 54 7.84 -14.19 -16.55
C GLU A 54 8.69 -12.91 -16.52
N SER A 55 9.12 -12.47 -17.68
CA SER A 55 10.03 -11.33 -17.81
C SER A 55 9.48 -10.22 -18.70
N HIS A 56 8.51 -10.51 -19.57
CA HIS A 56 8.01 -9.61 -20.61
C HIS A 56 9.15 -8.88 -21.36
N TYR A 57 10.26 -9.59 -21.58
CA TYR A 57 11.51 -8.98 -22.04
C TYR A 57 11.38 -8.41 -23.46
N ASP A 58 10.47 -8.98 -24.24
CA ASP A 58 10.04 -8.51 -25.56
C ASP A 58 9.34 -7.14 -25.52
N ARG A 59 8.77 -6.77 -24.38
CA ARG A 59 8.06 -5.50 -24.16
C ARG A 59 8.92 -4.43 -23.50
N ILE A 60 10.12 -4.79 -23.04
CA ILE A 60 11.03 -3.88 -22.36
C ILE A 60 11.97 -3.25 -23.39
N ASN A 61 11.73 -1.98 -23.68
CA ASN A 61 12.67 -1.16 -24.43
C ASN A 61 12.83 0.19 -23.72
N SER A 62 13.92 0.34 -22.97
CA SER A 62 14.22 1.59 -22.27
C SER A 62 15.70 1.95 -22.37
N HIS A 63 15.96 3.26 -22.41
CA HIS A 63 17.33 3.78 -22.44
C HIS A 63 18.12 3.40 -21.18
N GLU A 64 17.44 3.28 -20.04
CA GLU A 64 18.03 2.87 -18.75
C GLU A 64 18.51 1.41 -18.77
N LEU A 65 17.76 0.50 -19.40
CA LEU A 65 18.16 -0.88 -19.60
C LEU A 65 19.46 -0.96 -20.39
N SER A 66 19.52 -0.29 -21.55
CA SER A 66 20.70 -0.27 -22.41
C SER A 66 21.93 0.28 -21.70
N ASN A 67 21.76 1.29 -20.86
CA ASN A 67 22.85 1.85 -20.05
C ASN A 67 23.35 0.85 -18.99
N THR A 68 22.43 0.17 -18.31
CA THR A 68 22.76 -0.84 -17.28
C THR A 68 23.53 -2.02 -17.90
N ILE A 69 23.04 -2.56 -19.01
CA ILE A 69 23.66 -3.66 -19.74
C ILE A 69 25.06 -3.27 -20.24
N ARG A 70 25.19 -2.11 -20.89
CA ARG A 70 26.47 -1.61 -21.39
C ARG A 70 27.48 -1.42 -20.26
N PHE A 71 27.02 -0.94 -19.10
CA PHE A 71 27.86 -0.81 -17.92
C PHE A 71 28.33 -2.17 -17.42
N ILE A 72 27.42 -3.15 -17.29
CA ILE A 72 27.75 -4.52 -16.85
C ILE A 72 28.83 -5.13 -17.75
N LYS A 73 28.59 -5.14 -19.07
CA LYS A 73 29.55 -5.67 -20.04
C LYS A 73 30.91 -4.98 -19.96
N ARG A 74 30.93 -3.65 -19.98
CA ARG A 74 32.20 -2.89 -20.00
C ARG A 74 32.99 -3.03 -18.71
N PHE A 75 32.31 -2.98 -17.56
CA PHE A 75 32.94 -2.95 -16.24
C PHE A 75 33.33 -4.36 -15.76
N PHE A 76 32.44 -5.34 -15.90
CA PHE A 76 32.66 -6.72 -15.43
C PHE A 76 33.23 -7.65 -16.51
N LYS A 77 33.44 -7.15 -17.74
CA LYS A 77 34.03 -7.89 -18.88
C LYS A 77 33.26 -9.17 -19.22
N THR A 78 31.94 -9.08 -19.23
CA THR A 78 31.02 -10.18 -19.53
C THR A 78 30.65 -10.19 -21.01
N ASP A 79 31.66 -10.16 -21.90
CA ASP A 79 31.46 -10.15 -23.35
C ASP A 79 30.90 -11.49 -23.87
N ASP A 80 31.07 -12.55 -23.09
CA ASP A 80 30.55 -13.90 -23.29
C ASP A 80 29.05 -14.04 -22.96
N ILE A 81 28.48 -13.11 -22.20
CA ILE A 81 27.06 -13.12 -21.83
C ILE A 81 26.25 -12.35 -22.88
N LEU A 82 25.24 -13.02 -23.42
CA LEU A 82 24.34 -12.44 -24.41
C LEU A 82 23.53 -11.29 -23.80
N GLU A 83 23.31 -10.23 -24.58
CA GLU A 83 22.48 -9.10 -24.17
C GLU A 83 21.05 -9.49 -23.87
N GLU A 84 20.50 -10.43 -24.63
CA GLU A 84 19.17 -10.98 -24.40
C GLU A 84 19.04 -11.66 -23.03
N GLU A 85 20.09 -12.38 -22.56
CA GLU A 85 20.11 -12.99 -21.23
C GLU A 85 20.03 -11.93 -20.12
N MET A 86 20.77 -10.82 -20.27
CA MET A 86 20.74 -9.71 -19.33
C MET A 86 19.38 -8.98 -19.35
N THR A 87 18.84 -8.73 -20.54
CA THR A 87 17.51 -8.10 -20.71
C THR A 87 16.42 -8.94 -20.07
N LYS A 88 16.47 -10.27 -20.25
CA LYS A 88 15.55 -11.21 -19.61
C LYS A 88 15.63 -11.11 -18.08
N ILE A 89 16.82 -11.10 -17.51
CA ILE A 89 17.00 -10.94 -16.05
C ILE A 89 16.44 -9.61 -15.56
N VAL A 90 16.72 -8.50 -16.25
CA VAL A 90 16.17 -7.20 -15.86
C VAL A 90 14.63 -7.23 -15.89
N GLY A 91 14.04 -7.84 -16.92
CA GLY A 91 12.59 -8.02 -16.99
C GLY A 91 12.03 -8.85 -15.84
N ILE A 92 12.68 -9.97 -15.50
CA ILE A 92 12.29 -10.79 -14.33
C ILE A 92 12.31 -9.93 -13.06
N LEU A 93 13.35 -9.14 -12.85
CA LEU A 93 13.48 -8.28 -11.67
C LEU A 93 12.41 -7.18 -11.62
N GLN A 94 12.01 -6.61 -12.77
CA GLN A 94 10.95 -5.59 -12.84
C GLN A 94 9.55 -6.19 -12.61
N VAL A 95 9.27 -7.35 -13.21
CA VAL A 95 7.96 -7.99 -13.14
C VAL A 95 7.75 -8.67 -11.78
N ASN A 96 8.78 -9.31 -11.23
CA ASN A 96 8.68 -10.19 -10.05
C ASN A 96 9.37 -9.64 -8.80
N GLY A 97 10.06 -8.50 -8.91
CA GLY A 97 10.72 -7.85 -7.78
C GLY A 97 9.71 -7.34 -6.75
N HIS A 98 9.97 -7.66 -5.49
CA HIS A 98 9.29 -7.11 -4.34
C HIS A 98 10.24 -6.19 -3.59
N GLU A 99 9.77 -4.97 -3.30
CA GLU A 99 10.45 -4.05 -2.40
C GLU A 99 10.31 -4.54 -0.95
N VAL A 100 11.46 -4.70 -0.27
CA VAL A 100 11.58 -5.21 1.09
C VAL A 100 12.03 -4.07 2.00
N PRO A 101 11.13 -3.53 2.85
CA PRO A 101 11.36 -2.28 3.59
C PRO A 101 12.11 -2.49 4.93
N LEU A 102 13.09 -3.39 4.98
CA LEU A 102 13.82 -3.69 6.22
C LEU A 102 15.07 -2.82 6.42
N THR A 103 15.45 -2.05 5.41
CA THR A 103 16.59 -1.13 5.41
C THR A 103 16.17 0.22 4.84
N ASP A 104 16.97 1.25 5.07
CA ASP A 104 16.83 2.56 4.43
C ASP A 104 18.11 2.87 3.62
N PRO A 105 18.04 2.91 2.28
CA PRO A 105 16.87 2.65 1.44
C PRO A 105 16.45 1.17 1.45
N PRO A 106 15.20 0.85 1.03
CA PRO A 106 14.74 -0.52 0.87
C PRO A 106 15.50 -1.25 -0.25
N TYR A 107 15.44 -2.59 -0.25
CA TYR A 107 16.04 -3.41 -1.30
C TYR A 107 15.00 -4.24 -2.05
N VAL A 108 15.36 -4.73 -3.23
CA VAL A 108 14.49 -5.59 -4.05
C VAL A 108 14.91 -7.05 -3.92
N ALA A 109 13.92 -7.94 -3.75
CA ALA A 109 14.09 -9.39 -3.75
C ALA A 109 13.05 -10.07 -4.64
N VAL A 110 13.39 -11.25 -5.17
CA VAL A 110 12.48 -12.09 -5.96
C VAL A 110 12.21 -13.38 -5.19
N TYR A 111 10.95 -13.78 -5.10
CA TYR A 111 10.50 -14.97 -4.39
C TYR A 111 9.69 -15.85 -5.32
N GLU A 112 10.27 -16.97 -5.75
CA GLU A 112 9.71 -17.90 -6.74
C GLU A 112 8.20 -18.16 -6.54
N LEU A 113 7.79 -18.61 -5.35
CA LEU A 113 6.39 -18.97 -5.09
C LEU A 113 5.45 -17.76 -5.08
N THR A 114 5.91 -16.61 -4.58
CA THR A 114 5.10 -15.38 -4.56
C THR A 114 4.92 -14.83 -5.96
N SER A 115 5.92 -14.98 -6.83
CA SER A 115 5.85 -14.57 -8.23
C SER A 115 4.80 -15.32 -9.05
N LEU A 116 4.27 -16.43 -8.54
CA LEU A 116 3.18 -17.19 -9.17
C LEU A 116 1.79 -16.68 -8.77
N LEU A 117 1.68 -15.86 -7.72
CA LEU A 117 0.40 -15.31 -7.32
C LEU A 117 -0.09 -14.32 -8.37
N GLU A 118 -1.40 -14.20 -8.53
CA GLU A 118 -1.98 -13.25 -9.47
C GLU A 118 -2.33 -11.92 -8.79
N HIS A 119 -2.54 -10.90 -9.61
CA HIS A 119 -3.05 -9.63 -9.13
C HIS A 119 -4.57 -9.65 -8.95
N ASN A 120 -5.05 -9.09 -7.85
CA ASN A 120 -6.44 -8.64 -7.73
C ASN A 120 -6.53 -7.35 -6.90
N CYS A 121 -7.28 -6.35 -7.36
CA CYS A 121 -7.47 -5.09 -6.60
C CYS A 121 -8.29 -5.27 -5.32
N LYS A 122 -9.00 -6.40 -5.18
CA LYS A 122 -9.60 -6.90 -3.94
C LYS A 122 -9.00 -8.28 -3.63
N ALA A 123 -7.70 -8.28 -3.34
CA ALA A 123 -6.94 -9.49 -3.06
C ALA A 123 -7.51 -10.30 -1.88
N ASN A 124 -7.26 -11.61 -1.88
CA ASN A 124 -7.64 -12.51 -0.80
C ASN A 124 -6.49 -12.88 0.14
N CYS A 125 -5.25 -12.56 -0.23
CA CYS A 125 -4.08 -12.72 0.62
C CYS A 125 -3.38 -11.40 0.91
N SER A 126 -2.88 -11.28 2.13
CA SER A 126 -2.03 -10.17 2.56
C SER A 126 -0.56 -10.55 2.49
N LYS A 127 0.29 -9.56 2.24
CA LYS A 127 1.74 -9.69 2.10
C LYS A 127 2.43 -8.98 3.26
N SER A 128 3.34 -9.69 3.92
CA SER A 128 4.22 -9.14 4.94
C SER A 128 5.64 -9.71 4.80
N PHE A 129 6.53 -9.37 5.72
CA PHE A 129 7.91 -9.83 5.73
C PHE A 129 8.32 -10.32 7.12
N THR A 130 9.24 -11.26 7.16
CA THR A 130 9.98 -11.60 8.39
C THR A 130 11.06 -10.56 8.66
N ASP A 131 11.57 -10.50 9.89
CA ASP A 131 12.69 -9.62 10.27
C ASP A 131 13.98 -9.88 9.45
N THR A 132 14.10 -11.05 8.80
CA THR A 132 15.25 -11.44 7.96
C THR A 132 14.98 -11.33 6.46
N GLY A 133 13.86 -10.76 6.04
CA GLY A 133 13.54 -10.56 4.62
C GLY A 133 12.93 -11.76 3.90
N GLY A 134 12.50 -12.79 4.62
CA GLY A 134 11.58 -13.80 4.06
C GLY A 134 10.19 -13.18 3.85
N LEU A 135 9.51 -13.55 2.76
CA LEU A 135 8.18 -13.04 2.42
C LEU A 135 7.09 -13.93 3.02
N ILE A 136 6.10 -13.31 3.67
CA ILE A 136 4.95 -13.98 4.28
C ILE A 136 3.71 -13.66 3.46
N ILE A 137 3.04 -14.69 2.95
CA ILE A 137 1.70 -14.58 2.37
C ILE A 137 0.74 -15.31 3.31
N HIS A 138 -0.35 -14.65 3.69
CA HIS A 138 -1.39 -15.29 4.48
C HIS A 138 -2.78 -14.91 3.98
N ALA A 139 -3.74 -15.82 4.12
CA ALA A 139 -5.13 -15.55 3.81
C ALA A 139 -5.63 -14.39 4.68
N ALA A 140 -6.26 -13.41 4.04
CA ALA A 140 -6.92 -12.28 4.70
C ALA A 140 -8.44 -12.46 4.75
N VAL A 141 -8.98 -13.30 3.87
CA VAL A 141 -10.36 -13.75 3.84
C VAL A 141 -10.40 -15.27 3.68
N PRO A 142 -11.52 -15.95 3.99
CA PRO A 142 -11.67 -17.38 3.68
C PRO A 142 -11.47 -17.64 2.18
N ILE A 143 -10.71 -18.70 1.84
CA ILE A 143 -10.42 -19.13 0.47
C ILE A 143 -10.88 -20.59 0.34
N ALA A 144 -11.82 -20.86 -0.56
CA ALA A 144 -12.33 -22.22 -0.75
C ALA A 144 -11.37 -23.08 -1.58
N LYS A 145 -11.51 -24.40 -1.50
CA LYS A 145 -10.72 -25.32 -2.32
C LYS A 145 -11.04 -25.08 -3.80
N GLY A 146 -10.01 -24.76 -4.59
CA GLY A 146 -10.12 -24.48 -6.03
C GLY A 146 -10.15 -23.00 -6.36
N ASP A 147 -10.31 -22.11 -5.37
CA ASP A 147 -10.21 -20.67 -5.59
C ASP A 147 -8.76 -20.26 -5.90
N HIS A 148 -8.62 -19.22 -6.71
CA HIS A 148 -7.33 -18.61 -6.99
C HIS A 148 -6.79 -17.85 -5.77
N ILE A 149 -5.46 -17.76 -5.66
CA ILE A 149 -4.76 -17.02 -4.60
C ILE A 149 -4.17 -15.76 -5.22
N SER A 150 -4.52 -14.59 -4.67
CA SER A 150 -4.15 -13.29 -5.23
C SER A 150 -3.61 -12.31 -4.18
N ILE A 151 -2.75 -11.41 -4.64
CA ILE A 151 -2.23 -10.26 -3.88
C ILE A 151 -2.43 -8.95 -4.66
N CYS A 152 -2.31 -7.81 -3.98
CA CYS A 152 -2.36 -6.51 -4.66
C CYS A 152 -0.94 -6.08 -5.08
N TYR A 153 -0.80 -5.61 -6.33
CA TYR A 153 0.47 -5.16 -6.91
C TYR A 153 0.61 -3.64 -6.94
N THR A 154 -0.49 -2.93 -6.68
CA THR A 154 -0.53 -1.47 -6.62
C THR A 154 -0.78 -1.04 -5.18
N ASP A 155 -0.72 0.26 -4.93
CA ASP A 155 -1.46 0.83 -3.81
C ASP A 155 -2.96 0.57 -4.06
N PRO A 156 -3.66 -0.09 -3.14
CA PRO A 156 -5.05 -0.46 -3.35
C PRO A 156 -6.01 0.72 -3.07
N LEU A 157 -5.52 1.84 -2.51
CA LEU A 157 -6.29 3.07 -2.26
C LEU A 157 -6.20 4.09 -3.38
N TRP A 158 -5.43 3.83 -4.44
CA TRP A 158 -5.50 4.64 -5.67
C TRP A 158 -6.84 4.47 -6.39
N GLY A 159 -7.26 5.50 -7.14
CA GLY A 159 -8.41 5.41 -8.04
C GLY A 159 -8.23 4.36 -9.14
N THR A 160 -9.34 3.87 -9.71
CA THR A 160 -9.34 2.72 -10.64
C THR A 160 -8.47 2.96 -11.87
N ALA A 161 -8.51 4.17 -12.45
CA ALA A 161 -7.69 4.54 -13.60
C ALA A 161 -6.19 4.47 -13.27
N ASN A 162 -5.78 4.99 -12.11
CA ASN A 162 -4.38 4.97 -11.66
C ASN A 162 -3.86 3.55 -11.41
N ARG A 163 -4.67 2.69 -10.78
CA ARG A 163 -4.29 1.27 -10.57
C ARG A 163 -4.10 0.55 -11.90
N ARG A 164 -5.04 0.69 -12.83
CA ARG A 164 -4.96 0.07 -14.16
C ARG A 164 -3.77 0.60 -14.97
N HIS A 165 -3.55 1.91 -14.96
CA HIS A 165 -2.41 2.54 -15.62
C HIS A 165 -1.08 2.02 -15.06
N HIS A 166 -0.95 1.94 -13.73
CA HIS A 166 0.25 1.43 -13.09
C HIS A 166 0.54 -0.02 -13.50
N LEU A 167 -0.46 -0.91 -13.46
CA LEU A 167 -0.30 -2.31 -13.86
C LEU A 167 0.07 -2.45 -15.33
N LEU A 168 -0.53 -1.66 -16.20
CA LEU A 168 -0.17 -1.65 -17.63
C LEU A 168 1.29 -1.24 -17.83
N LYS A 169 1.75 -0.22 -17.10
CA LYS A 169 3.12 0.31 -17.22
C LYS A 169 4.18 -0.58 -16.57
N THR A 170 3.89 -1.19 -15.42
CA THR A 170 4.90 -1.92 -14.63
C THR A 170 4.80 -3.43 -14.75
N LYS A 171 3.63 -3.97 -15.14
CA LYS A 171 3.35 -5.40 -15.24
C LYS A 171 2.79 -5.82 -16.60
N PHE A 172 2.62 -4.90 -17.55
CA PHE A 172 2.23 -5.16 -18.93
C PHE A 172 0.85 -5.83 -19.12
N PHE A 173 -0.07 -5.63 -18.18
CA PHE A 173 -1.45 -6.11 -18.30
C PHE A 173 -2.47 -5.11 -17.75
N GLU A 174 -3.73 -5.23 -18.19
CA GLU A 174 -4.85 -4.45 -17.65
C GLU A 174 -5.72 -5.30 -16.73
N CYS A 175 -5.96 -4.83 -15.50
CA CYS A 175 -6.72 -5.58 -14.50
C CYS A 175 -8.23 -5.57 -14.77
N THR A 176 -8.85 -6.75 -14.87
CA THR A 176 -10.29 -6.94 -15.13
C THR A 176 -11.05 -7.52 -13.94
N CYS A 177 -10.48 -7.48 -12.72
CA CYS A 177 -11.12 -7.99 -11.51
C CYS A 177 -12.47 -7.29 -11.22
N ASP A 178 -13.32 -7.93 -10.39
CA ASP A 178 -14.66 -7.43 -10.06
C ASP A 178 -14.67 -5.99 -9.55
N ARG A 179 -13.62 -5.59 -8.80
CA ARG A 179 -13.47 -4.21 -8.32
C ARG A 179 -13.28 -3.22 -9.45
N CYS A 180 -12.43 -3.54 -10.44
CA CYS A 180 -12.19 -2.66 -11.59
C CYS A 180 -13.36 -2.68 -12.59
N LYS A 181 -14.12 -3.77 -12.62
CA LYS A 181 -15.31 -3.93 -13.47
C LYS A 181 -16.50 -3.09 -12.99
N ASP A 182 -16.63 -2.90 -11.69
CA ASP A 182 -17.70 -2.10 -11.09
C ASP A 182 -17.27 -0.63 -10.91
N PRO A 183 -17.85 0.34 -11.65
CA PRO A 183 -17.49 1.75 -11.50
C PRO A 183 -17.75 2.33 -10.10
N THR A 184 -18.67 1.72 -9.34
CA THR A 184 -18.99 2.14 -7.98
C THR A 184 -18.04 1.55 -6.93
N GLU A 185 -17.17 0.60 -7.33
CA GLU A 185 -16.28 -0.17 -6.47
C GLU A 185 -17.01 -0.75 -5.24
N PHE A 186 -17.94 -1.67 -5.50
CA PHE A 186 -18.82 -2.31 -4.51
C PHE A 186 -19.75 -1.33 -3.80
N GLY A 187 -20.25 -0.33 -4.53
CA GLY A 187 -21.16 0.69 -4.02
C GLY A 187 -20.51 1.73 -3.10
N THR A 188 -19.19 1.72 -2.95
CA THR A 188 -18.49 2.67 -2.07
C THR A 188 -18.30 4.05 -2.70
N MET A 189 -18.47 4.16 -4.03
CA MET A 189 -18.36 5.38 -4.83
C MET A 189 -16.95 6.01 -4.74
N PHE A 190 -15.92 5.16 -4.72
CA PHE A 190 -14.53 5.53 -4.43
C PHE A 190 -13.86 6.45 -5.48
N ASN A 191 -14.40 6.53 -6.70
CA ASN A 191 -13.97 7.48 -7.74
C ASN A 191 -15.04 8.55 -8.06
N ALA A 192 -16.14 8.60 -7.30
CA ALA A 192 -17.28 9.41 -7.70
C ALA A 192 -17.13 10.89 -7.32
N LEU A 193 -17.60 11.76 -8.21
CA LEU A 193 -17.81 13.18 -7.95
C LEU A 193 -19.28 13.43 -7.60
N LYS A 194 -19.56 14.48 -6.85
CA LYS A 194 -20.94 14.96 -6.66
C LYS A 194 -21.45 15.58 -7.95
N CYS A 195 -22.75 15.41 -8.21
CA CYS A 195 -23.41 16.02 -9.35
C CYS A 195 -23.34 17.55 -9.25
N ASN A 196 -22.94 18.22 -10.34
CA ASN A 196 -22.88 19.68 -10.41
C ASN A 196 -24.23 20.36 -10.73
N ARG A 197 -25.29 19.57 -10.99
CA ARG A 197 -26.65 20.10 -11.19
C ARG A 197 -27.24 20.56 -9.85
N MET A 198 -27.75 21.79 -9.86
CA MET A 198 -28.47 22.36 -8.72
C MET A 198 -29.57 21.40 -8.22
N ASN A 199 -29.61 21.17 -6.91
CA ASN A 199 -30.57 20.31 -6.21
C ASN A 199 -30.55 18.81 -6.62
N CYS A 200 -29.51 18.33 -7.31
CA CYS A 200 -29.35 16.90 -7.56
C CYS A 200 -28.49 16.24 -6.48
N PRO A 201 -29.02 15.28 -5.70
CA PRO A 201 -28.23 14.56 -4.69
C PRO A 201 -27.36 13.44 -5.30
N GLY A 202 -27.27 13.36 -6.62
CA GLY A 202 -26.62 12.27 -7.34
C GLY A 202 -25.10 12.36 -7.36
N TYR A 203 -24.49 11.26 -7.77
CA TYR A 203 -23.06 11.16 -8.01
C TYR A 203 -22.77 10.83 -9.46
N MET A 204 -21.63 11.30 -9.93
CA MET A 204 -21.14 11.17 -11.29
C MET A 204 -19.99 10.15 -11.33
N LEU A 205 -20.12 9.19 -12.24
CA LEU A 205 -19.14 8.13 -12.51
C LEU A 205 -19.15 7.83 -14.01
N PRO A 206 -18.06 7.27 -14.57
CA PRO A 206 -18.10 6.76 -15.93
C PRO A 206 -18.92 5.47 -15.98
N LYS A 207 -19.37 5.10 -17.18
CA LYS A 207 -20.06 3.81 -17.38
C LYS A 207 -19.14 2.61 -17.13
N THR A 208 -17.85 2.77 -17.42
CA THR A 208 -16.82 1.74 -17.27
C THR A 208 -15.46 2.41 -17.11
N PHE A 209 -14.52 1.70 -16.46
CA PHE A 209 -13.10 2.08 -16.41
C PHE A 209 -12.23 1.25 -17.38
N PHE A 210 -12.85 0.41 -18.22
CA PHE A 210 -12.15 -0.43 -19.19
C PHE A 210 -11.92 0.27 -20.53
N GLU A 211 -12.63 1.36 -20.76
CA GLU A 211 -12.46 2.20 -21.94
C GLU A 211 -11.80 3.51 -21.50
N GLN A 212 -10.98 4.07 -22.38
CA GLN A 212 -10.32 5.34 -22.14
C GLN A 212 -11.30 6.50 -22.35
N GLU A 213 -10.96 7.64 -21.74
CA GLU A 213 -11.61 8.94 -21.99
C GLU A 213 -13.14 8.93 -21.85
N GLN A 214 -13.66 8.20 -20.86
CA GLN A 214 -15.10 8.04 -20.64
C GLN A 214 -15.70 9.23 -19.88
N ASP A 215 -16.79 9.77 -20.41
CA ASP A 215 -17.56 10.82 -19.76
C ASP A 215 -18.23 10.33 -18.46
N TYR A 216 -18.38 11.25 -17.51
CA TYR A 216 -19.01 10.98 -16.23
C TYR A 216 -20.49 11.34 -16.29
N ILE A 217 -21.34 10.42 -15.84
CA ILE A 217 -22.80 10.55 -15.95
C ILE A 217 -23.42 10.45 -14.57
N CYS A 218 -24.30 11.40 -14.24
CA CYS A 218 -25.12 11.31 -13.04
C CYS A 218 -26.27 10.32 -13.24
N LYS A 219 -26.39 9.30 -12.37
CA LYS A 219 -27.48 8.31 -12.48
C LYS A 219 -28.88 8.85 -12.12
N ILE A 220 -28.99 10.05 -11.55
CA ILE A 220 -30.28 10.62 -11.11
C ILE A 220 -30.84 11.59 -12.15
N CYS A 221 -30.06 12.59 -12.55
CA CYS A 221 -30.51 13.64 -13.47
C CYS A 221 -29.90 13.53 -14.87
N GLU A 222 -29.13 12.47 -15.14
CA GLU A 222 -28.56 12.12 -16.45
C GLU A 222 -27.63 13.18 -17.06
N SER A 223 -27.21 14.18 -16.28
CA SER A 223 -26.22 15.15 -16.71
C SER A 223 -24.89 14.49 -16.97
N ILE A 224 -24.25 14.89 -18.06
CA ILE A 224 -22.97 14.38 -18.53
C ILE A 224 -21.91 15.46 -18.31
N VAL A 225 -20.75 15.06 -17.79
CA VAL A 225 -19.55 15.89 -17.70
C VAL A 225 -18.46 15.21 -18.54
N PRO A 226 -17.87 15.90 -19.53
CA PRO A 226 -16.85 15.32 -20.38
C PRO A 226 -15.62 14.84 -19.61
N TYR A 227 -14.99 13.74 -20.07
CA TYR A 227 -13.78 13.19 -19.45
C TYR A 227 -12.69 14.24 -19.19
N ALA A 228 -12.38 15.08 -20.18
CA ALA A 228 -11.33 16.08 -20.08
C ALA A 228 -11.59 17.12 -18.96
N GLU A 229 -12.86 17.41 -18.66
CA GLU A 229 -13.22 18.30 -17.55
C GLU A 229 -13.01 17.58 -16.20
N ILE A 230 -13.39 16.31 -16.10
CA ILE A 230 -13.15 15.48 -14.91
C ILE A 230 -11.66 15.34 -14.62
N GLU A 231 -10.86 15.05 -15.65
CA GLU A 231 -9.40 14.92 -15.53
C GLU A 231 -8.79 16.22 -14.99
N LYS A 232 -9.18 17.37 -15.57
CA LYS A 232 -8.72 18.69 -15.09
C LYS A 232 -9.15 18.96 -13.65
N ILE A 233 -10.36 18.58 -13.23
CA ILE A 233 -10.81 18.72 -11.84
C ILE A 233 -9.92 17.88 -10.92
N LEU A 234 -9.72 16.59 -11.24
CA LEU A 234 -8.93 15.67 -10.42
C LEU A 234 -7.44 16.03 -10.36
N GLU A 235 -6.88 16.55 -11.45
CA GLU A 235 -5.51 17.07 -11.51
C GLU A 235 -5.34 18.27 -10.57
N ASN A 236 -6.23 19.26 -10.65
CA ASN A 236 -6.18 20.44 -9.78
C ASN A 236 -6.31 20.08 -8.29
N ILE A 237 -7.19 19.12 -7.96
CA ILE A 237 -7.32 18.61 -6.59
C ILE A 237 -6.03 17.90 -6.15
N GLY A 238 -5.44 17.08 -7.01
CA GLY A 238 -4.18 16.39 -6.74
C GLY A 238 -3.00 17.36 -6.52
N ILE A 239 -2.90 18.41 -7.33
CA ILE A 239 -1.91 19.48 -7.15
C ILE A 239 -2.12 20.17 -5.80
N TYR A 240 -3.36 20.56 -5.47
CA TYR A 240 -3.64 21.18 -4.18
C TYR A 240 -3.26 20.27 -3.01
N LEU A 241 -3.65 18.98 -3.05
CA LEU A 241 -3.27 17.99 -2.05
C LEU A 241 -1.75 17.91 -1.86
N SER A 242 -0.98 17.95 -2.96
CA SER A 242 0.49 17.87 -2.91
C SER A 242 1.16 19.07 -2.23
N THR A 243 0.47 20.22 -2.23
CA THR A 243 0.95 21.48 -1.61
C THR A 243 0.40 21.71 -0.20
N MET A 244 -0.50 20.85 0.27
CA MET A 244 -1.09 20.93 1.59
C MET A 244 -0.01 20.82 2.68
N LYS A 245 -0.15 21.61 3.74
CA LYS A 245 0.74 21.53 4.91
C LYS A 245 0.64 20.15 5.53
N LYS A 246 1.75 19.42 5.53
CA LYS A 246 1.85 18.09 6.12
C LYS A 246 1.72 18.15 7.64
N ASN A 247 1.18 17.10 8.24
CA ASN A 247 1.03 16.93 9.68
C ASN A 247 0.20 18.03 10.36
N ASP A 248 -0.83 18.53 9.67
CA ASP A 248 -1.69 19.61 10.17
C ASP A 248 -3.17 19.23 10.09
N ILE A 249 -3.83 19.20 11.27
CA ILE A 249 -5.26 18.87 11.38
C ILE A 249 -6.13 19.91 10.68
N ILE A 250 -5.80 21.19 10.81
CA ILE A 250 -6.58 22.28 10.24
C ILE A 250 -6.54 22.16 8.72
N ALA A 251 -5.35 21.94 8.15
CA ALA A 251 -5.19 21.73 6.71
C ALA A 251 -6.01 20.53 6.20
N CYS A 252 -6.04 19.42 6.93
CA CYS A 252 -6.86 18.26 6.56
C CYS A 252 -8.37 18.58 6.57
N LYS A 253 -8.85 19.28 7.61
CA LYS A 253 -10.27 19.69 7.71
C LYS A 253 -10.66 20.69 6.62
N GLU A 254 -9.78 21.65 6.33
CA GLU A 254 -9.96 22.62 5.23
C GLU A 254 -10.05 21.92 3.88
N PHE A 255 -9.19 20.91 3.61
CA PHE A 255 -9.27 20.13 2.38
C PHE A 255 -10.63 19.43 2.25
N ILE A 256 -11.05 18.70 3.29
CA ILE A 256 -12.30 17.94 3.29
C ILE A 256 -13.49 18.89 3.07
N SER A 257 -13.54 20.02 3.79
CA SER A 257 -14.60 21.01 3.63
C SER A 257 -14.59 21.65 2.25
N ARG A 258 -13.42 22.00 1.72
CA ARG A 258 -13.28 22.63 0.39
C ARG A 258 -13.87 21.78 -0.73
N TYR A 259 -13.68 20.47 -0.66
CA TYR A 259 -14.12 19.54 -1.71
C TYR A 259 -15.38 18.76 -1.33
N GLU A 260 -16.05 19.13 -0.23
CA GLU A 260 -17.25 18.43 0.22
C GLU A 260 -18.39 18.51 -0.80
N SER A 261 -18.47 19.57 -1.60
CA SER A 261 -19.47 19.77 -2.65
C SER A 261 -19.07 19.17 -4.00
N THR A 262 -17.82 18.78 -4.17
CA THR A 262 -17.26 18.26 -5.43
C THR A 262 -17.03 16.76 -5.39
N LEU A 263 -16.52 16.23 -4.28
CA LEU A 263 -16.11 14.83 -4.15
C LEU A 263 -17.13 14.03 -3.33
N HIS A 264 -17.30 12.75 -3.68
CA HIS A 264 -17.99 11.82 -2.78
C HIS A 264 -17.23 11.73 -1.43
N PRO A 265 -17.90 11.55 -0.28
CA PRO A 265 -17.24 11.40 1.02
C PRO A 265 -16.27 10.21 1.13
N ASN A 266 -16.31 9.28 0.17
CA ASN A 266 -15.38 8.15 0.05
C ASN A 266 -14.48 8.26 -1.19
N HIS A 267 -14.46 9.38 -1.90
CA HIS A 267 -13.54 9.58 -3.01
C HIS A 267 -12.10 9.36 -2.54
N PHE A 268 -11.25 8.72 -3.35
CA PHE A 268 -9.90 8.33 -2.94
C PHE A 268 -9.07 9.48 -2.33
N TYR A 269 -9.14 10.70 -2.88
CA TYR A 269 -8.50 11.87 -2.26
C TYR A 269 -9.04 12.24 -0.88
N ASN A 270 -10.37 12.15 -0.68
CA ASN A 270 -10.97 12.40 0.63
C ASN A 270 -10.54 11.32 1.63
N ILE A 271 -10.42 10.08 1.19
CA ILE A 271 -10.00 8.97 2.04
C ILE A 271 -8.54 9.09 2.45
N ASP A 272 -7.65 9.49 1.54
CA ASP A 272 -6.25 9.76 1.85
C ASP A 272 -6.12 10.82 2.96
N VAL A 273 -6.81 11.96 2.80
CA VAL A 273 -6.82 13.02 3.83
C VAL A 273 -7.53 12.58 5.11
N THR A 274 -8.58 11.77 5.02
CA THR A 274 -9.29 11.25 6.21
C THR A 274 -8.40 10.30 7.01
N ILE A 275 -7.60 9.46 6.35
CA ILE A 275 -6.61 8.60 6.99
C ILE A 275 -5.57 9.45 7.73
N ALA A 276 -5.01 10.46 7.07
CA ALA A 276 -4.06 11.37 7.68
C ALA A 276 -4.65 12.09 8.90
N LEU A 277 -5.86 12.66 8.78
CA LEU A 277 -6.56 13.32 9.88
C LEU A 277 -6.77 12.36 11.07
N ALA A 278 -7.24 11.14 10.79
CA ALA A 278 -7.46 10.13 11.82
C ALA A 278 -6.17 9.79 12.58
N GLN A 279 -5.02 9.74 11.91
CA GLN A 279 -3.72 9.49 12.54
C GLN A 279 -3.19 10.70 13.31
N LEU A 280 -3.46 11.92 12.85
CA LEU A 280 -2.95 13.16 13.45
C LEU A 280 -3.66 13.54 14.76
N ILE A 281 -4.96 13.25 14.91
CA ILE A 281 -5.69 13.55 16.15
C ILE A 281 -5.09 12.72 17.30
N GLY A 282 -4.55 13.39 18.32
CA GLY A 282 -3.89 12.74 19.46
C GLY A 282 -2.36 12.65 19.36
N GLN A 283 -1.77 13.17 18.28
CA GLN A 283 -0.31 13.30 18.13
C GLN A 283 0.22 14.69 18.55
N GLN A 284 -0.67 15.59 18.98
CA GLN A 284 -0.30 16.90 19.54
C GLN A 284 0.41 16.73 20.89
N THR A 285 1.05 17.81 21.37
CA THR A 285 1.58 17.89 22.74
C THR A 285 0.50 17.50 23.76
N GLY A 286 0.80 16.54 24.63
CA GLY A 286 -0.14 15.99 25.62
C GLY A 286 -0.91 14.75 25.17
N GLY A 287 -0.75 14.32 23.91
CA GLY A 287 -1.35 13.11 23.37
C GLY A 287 -2.88 13.14 23.37
N LEU A 288 -3.52 11.96 23.34
CA LEU A 288 -4.99 11.85 23.38
C LEU A 288 -5.62 12.46 24.64
N ALA A 289 -4.91 12.48 25.77
CA ALA A 289 -5.42 13.04 27.02
C ALA A 289 -5.66 14.56 26.94
N ALA A 290 -4.93 15.26 26.08
CA ALA A 290 -5.08 16.70 25.82
C ALA A 290 -6.08 17.02 24.69
N VAL A 291 -6.66 16.01 24.02
CA VAL A 291 -7.63 16.21 22.94
C VAL A 291 -9.02 16.49 23.52
N GLU A 292 -9.67 17.54 23.03
CA GLU A 292 -11.05 17.87 23.39
C GLU A 292 -12.04 16.74 23.07
N LYS A 293 -13.09 16.61 23.88
CA LYS A 293 -14.03 15.47 23.79
C LYS A 293 -14.66 15.34 22.39
N ASP A 294 -15.06 16.44 21.78
CA ASP A 294 -15.71 16.44 20.47
C ASP A 294 -14.74 15.98 19.36
N LEU A 295 -13.48 16.42 19.41
CA LEU A 295 -12.46 16.00 18.46
C LEU A 295 -12.06 14.52 18.66
N LEU A 296 -12.12 14.02 19.89
CA LEU A 296 -11.92 12.59 20.17
C LEU A 296 -13.08 11.74 19.62
N ILE A 297 -14.33 12.21 19.74
CA ILE A 297 -15.49 11.55 19.15
C ILE A 297 -15.39 11.56 17.61
N GLU A 298 -14.97 12.69 17.02
CA GLU A 298 -14.72 12.80 15.58
C GLU A 298 -13.69 11.75 15.14
N LYS A 299 -12.55 11.61 15.83
CA LYS A 299 -11.55 10.57 15.54
C LYS A 299 -12.15 9.16 15.54
N ILE A 300 -13.00 8.84 16.51
CA ILE A 300 -13.66 7.53 16.61
C ILE A 300 -14.54 7.29 15.38
N GLU A 301 -15.36 8.26 14.98
CA GLU A 301 -16.28 8.11 13.85
C GLU A 301 -15.54 8.04 12.51
N LEU A 302 -14.47 8.83 12.33
CA LEU A 302 -13.59 8.73 11.17
C LEU A 302 -12.99 7.32 11.06
N CYS A 303 -12.41 6.80 12.14
CA CYS A 303 -11.77 5.49 12.11
C CYS A 303 -12.77 4.35 11.90
N LYS A 304 -13.99 4.42 12.48
CA LYS A 304 -15.06 3.42 12.21
C LYS A 304 -15.48 3.42 10.74
N LYS A 305 -15.64 4.61 10.14
CA LYS A 305 -15.96 4.75 8.72
C LYS A 305 -14.85 4.15 7.85
N LEU A 306 -13.58 4.43 8.19
CA LEU A 306 -12.42 3.87 7.48
C LEU A 306 -12.36 2.34 7.60
N ASP A 307 -12.51 1.75 8.78
CA ASP A 307 -12.50 0.28 8.95
C ASP A 307 -13.58 -0.39 8.09
N LYS A 308 -14.80 0.16 8.08
CA LYS A 308 -15.90 -0.36 7.24
C LYS A 308 -15.57 -0.28 5.75
N LEU A 309 -15.01 0.85 5.30
CA LEU A 309 -14.62 1.05 3.90
C LEU A 309 -13.51 0.08 3.49
N LEU A 310 -12.45 -0.03 4.29
CA LEU A 310 -11.29 -0.88 4.03
C LEU A 310 -11.69 -2.36 3.97
N LYS A 311 -12.56 -2.83 4.88
CA LYS A 311 -13.14 -4.19 4.82
C LYS A 311 -13.86 -4.48 3.51
N THR A 312 -14.49 -3.47 2.92
CA THR A 312 -15.30 -3.63 1.70
C THR A 312 -14.41 -3.62 0.46
N LEU A 313 -13.50 -2.64 0.37
CA LEU A 313 -12.67 -2.41 -0.81
C LEU A 313 -11.43 -3.31 -0.86
N VAL A 314 -10.74 -3.44 0.26
CA VAL A 314 -9.36 -3.92 0.35
C VAL A 314 -9.15 -4.80 1.58
N PRO A 315 -9.91 -5.90 1.73
CA PRO A 315 -9.90 -6.71 2.95
C PRO A 315 -8.53 -7.33 3.29
N ALA A 316 -7.65 -7.46 2.29
CA ALA A 316 -6.28 -7.95 2.45
C ALA A 316 -5.23 -6.86 2.72
N GLU A 317 -5.62 -5.59 2.72
CA GLU A 317 -4.72 -4.49 3.07
C GLU A 317 -4.68 -4.30 4.59
N ASN A 318 -3.87 -5.16 5.23
CA ASN A 318 -3.87 -5.31 6.69
C ASN A 318 -3.17 -4.17 7.43
N ARG A 319 -2.12 -3.58 6.84
CA ARG A 319 -1.29 -2.56 7.50
C ARG A 319 -2.10 -1.34 7.89
N ILE A 320 -2.75 -0.71 6.91
CA ILE A 320 -3.56 0.48 7.16
C ILE A 320 -4.75 0.17 8.07
N ARG A 321 -5.44 -0.95 7.85
CA ARG A 321 -6.62 -1.31 8.64
C ARG A 321 -6.24 -1.63 10.10
N GLY A 322 -5.12 -2.32 10.32
CA GLY A 322 -4.57 -2.59 11.64
C GLY A 322 -4.19 -1.33 12.39
N LEU A 323 -3.55 -0.37 11.71
CA LEU A 323 -3.26 0.95 12.26
C LEU A 323 -4.55 1.70 12.67
N ILE A 324 -5.56 1.74 11.80
CA ILE A 324 -6.85 2.38 12.11
C ILE A 324 -7.54 1.73 13.32
N LEU A 325 -7.47 0.40 13.46
CA LEU A 325 -8.02 -0.30 14.62
C LEU A 325 -7.24 -0.01 15.91
N PHE A 326 -5.92 0.16 15.81
CA PHE A 326 -5.11 0.60 16.95
C PHE A 326 -5.49 2.02 17.40
N GLU A 327 -5.71 2.94 16.45
CA GLU A 327 -6.20 4.29 16.74
C GLU A 327 -7.61 4.29 17.36
N LEU A 328 -8.51 3.41 16.91
CA LEU A 328 -9.82 3.19 17.53
C LEU A 328 -9.69 2.72 18.97
N HIS A 329 -8.83 1.72 19.21
CA HIS A 329 -8.53 1.23 20.55
C HIS A 329 -8.07 2.37 21.45
N ALA A 330 -7.08 3.16 21.01
CA ALA A 330 -6.48 4.22 21.80
C ALA A 330 -7.51 5.30 22.15
N ALA A 331 -8.36 5.69 21.20
CA ALA A 331 -9.41 6.67 21.43
C ALA A 331 -10.49 6.17 22.41
N HIS A 332 -10.92 4.90 22.30
CA HIS A 332 -11.88 4.33 23.25
C HIS A 332 -11.29 4.15 24.66
N ALA A 333 -10.02 3.76 24.75
CA ALA A 333 -9.32 3.66 26.03
C ALA A 333 -9.17 5.03 26.70
N ASP A 334 -8.90 6.08 25.92
CA ASP A 334 -8.86 7.44 26.44
C ASP A 334 -10.24 7.93 26.88
N LEU A 335 -11.27 7.75 26.06
CA LEU A 335 -12.63 8.12 26.41
C LEU A 335 -13.11 7.40 27.68
N SER A 336 -12.79 6.11 27.82
CA SER A 336 -13.08 5.33 29.03
C SER A 336 -12.44 5.94 30.29
N ARG A 337 -11.17 6.38 30.21
CA ARG A 337 -10.46 7.03 31.33
C ARG A 337 -11.09 8.35 31.77
N ARG A 338 -11.93 8.98 30.94
CA ARG A 338 -12.64 10.23 31.27
C ARG A 338 -13.95 10.00 32.04
N HIS A 339 -14.36 8.76 32.21
CA HIS A 339 -15.58 8.38 32.93
C HIS A 339 -15.25 7.74 34.29
N THR A 340 -16.15 7.92 35.25
CA THR A 340 -16.08 7.23 36.56
C THR A 340 -17.22 6.23 36.73
N GLU A 341 -18.30 6.40 35.96
CA GLU A 341 -19.45 5.53 35.95
C GLU A 341 -19.11 4.20 35.26
N MET A 342 -19.15 3.09 36.01
CA MET A 342 -18.82 1.76 35.48
C MET A 342 -19.69 1.35 34.29
N GLU A 343 -20.95 1.80 34.26
CA GLU A 343 -21.90 1.56 33.17
C GLU A 343 -21.44 2.14 31.82
N ILE A 344 -20.58 3.15 31.83
CA ILE A 344 -20.00 3.78 30.62
C ILE A 344 -18.56 3.32 30.41
N LEU A 345 -17.77 3.32 31.48
CA LEU A 345 -16.35 2.98 31.45
C LEU A 345 -16.11 1.56 30.91
N VAL A 346 -16.85 0.57 31.43
CA VAL A 346 -16.64 -0.85 31.10
C VAL A 346 -16.96 -1.15 29.63
N PRO A 347 -18.12 -0.74 29.06
CA PRO A 347 -18.38 -0.94 27.64
C PRO A 347 -17.33 -0.32 26.72
N LEU A 348 -16.82 0.88 27.06
CA LEU A 348 -15.75 1.51 26.30
C LEU A 348 -14.43 0.72 26.34
N LEU A 349 -14.09 0.13 27.50
CA LEU A 349 -12.93 -0.77 27.60
C LEU A 349 -13.12 -2.06 26.81
N GLN A 350 -14.33 -2.62 26.79
CA GLN A 350 -14.63 -3.82 26.00
C GLN A 350 -14.52 -3.56 24.50
N GLU A 351 -15.05 -2.43 24.01
CA GLU A 351 -14.87 -2.03 22.61
C GLU A 351 -13.39 -1.76 22.29
N SER A 352 -12.67 -1.07 23.20
CA SER A 352 -11.23 -0.87 23.07
C SER A 352 -10.46 -2.19 22.96
N LYS A 353 -10.80 -3.19 23.78
CA LYS A 353 -10.23 -4.55 23.71
C LYS A 353 -10.48 -5.20 22.35
N LYS A 354 -11.72 -5.12 21.85
CA LYS A 354 -12.11 -5.74 20.56
C LYS A 354 -11.30 -5.17 19.41
N TYR A 355 -11.23 -3.85 19.30
CA TYR A 355 -10.43 -3.20 18.25
C TYR A 355 -8.94 -3.53 18.38
N LEU A 356 -8.43 -3.63 19.60
CA LEU A 356 -7.04 -3.98 19.83
C LEU A 356 -6.71 -5.42 19.42
N VAL A 357 -7.60 -6.38 19.73
CA VAL A 357 -7.47 -7.78 19.27
C VAL A 357 -7.44 -7.83 17.74
N ASP A 358 -8.41 -7.20 17.09
CA ASP A 358 -8.50 -7.20 15.62
C ASP A 358 -7.28 -6.52 15.00
N GLY A 359 -6.84 -5.38 15.54
CA GLY A 359 -5.65 -4.65 15.09
C GLY A 359 -4.38 -5.50 15.21
N TYR A 360 -4.17 -6.16 16.36
CA TYR A 360 -3.03 -7.07 16.55
C TYR A 360 -3.06 -8.22 15.54
N GLN A 361 -4.22 -8.85 15.29
CA GLN A 361 -4.30 -9.96 14.34
C GLN A 361 -3.91 -9.56 12.92
N LEU A 362 -4.18 -8.31 12.51
CA LEU A 362 -3.78 -7.80 11.20
C LEU A 362 -2.28 -7.48 11.11
N LEU A 363 -1.67 -7.03 12.21
CA LEU A 363 -0.29 -6.52 12.21
C LEU A 363 0.76 -7.51 12.76
N LYS A 364 0.37 -8.61 13.41
CA LYS A 364 1.29 -9.53 14.11
C LYS A 364 2.40 -10.15 13.24
N TYR A 365 2.24 -10.14 11.92
CA TYR A 365 3.24 -10.66 10.99
C TYR A 365 4.22 -9.59 10.50
N GLU A 366 3.99 -8.32 10.83
CA GLU A 366 4.84 -7.23 10.38
C GLU A 366 6.20 -7.23 11.10
N PRO A 367 7.30 -6.96 10.39
CA PRO A 367 8.63 -6.86 10.97
C PRO A 367 8.70 -5.82 12.09
N LYS A 368 9.44 -6.14 13.15
CA LYS A 368 9.57 -5.28 14.34
C LYS A 368 10.27 -3.95 14.06
N VAL A 369 11.06 -3.90 12.99
CA VAL A 369 11.74 -2.68 12.55
C VAL A 369 10.75 -1.67 11.96
N LEU A 370 9.64 -2.14 11.37
CA LEU A 370 8.62 -1.30 10.75
C LEU A 370 7.69 -0.65 11.80
N PRO A 371 7.08 0.51 11.48
CA PRO A 371 6.07 1.13 12.33
C PRO A 371 4.94 0.16 12.73
N GLU A 372 4.44 -0.62 11.78
CA GLU A 372 3.34 -1.55 11.98
C GLU A 372 3.71 -2.70 12.92
N GLY A 373 4.93 -3.23 12.83
CA GLY A 373 5.40 -4.26 13.76
C GLY A 373 5.59 -3.72 15.18
N LYS A 374 6.04 -2.46 15.33
CA LYS A 374 6.08 -1.79 16.65
C LYS A 374 4.69 -1.61 17.23
N ILE A 375 3.72 -1.23 16.39
CA ILE A 375 2.31 -1.14 16.80
C ILE A 375 1.78 -2.51 17.23
N ALA A 376 2.11 -3.59 16.52
CA ALA A 376 1.72 -4.94 16.93
C ALA A 376 2.27 -5.31 18.31
N GLN A 377 3.54 -4.96 18.61
CA GLN A 377 4.12 -5.17 19.93
C GLN A 377 3.42 -4.36 21.02
N HIS A 378 3.11 -3.09 20.76
CA HIS A 378 2.35 -2.26 21.70
C HIS A 378 0.92 -2.78 21.89
N ALA A 379 0.29 -3.27 20.82
CA ALA A 379 -1.04 -3.85 20.88
C ALA A 379 -1.08 -5.08 21.79
N GLU A 380 -0.09 -5.96 21.69
CA GLU A 380 0.05 -7.13 22.57
C GLU A 380 0.21 -6.73 24.05
N GLN A 381 1.03 -5.73 24.33
CA GLN A 381 1.20 -5.20 25.69
C GLN A 381 -0.09 -4.57 26.23
N ASN A 382 -0.76 -3.75 25.43
CA ASN A 382 -2.01 -3.10 25.79
C ASN A 382 -3.14 -4.13 26.03
N LEU A 383 -3.14 -5.26 25.32
CA LEU A 383 -4.09 -6.35 25.56
C LEU A 383 -3.93 -6.94 26.96
N HIS A 384 -2.70 -7.11 27.43
CA HIS A 384 -2.43 -7.59 28.78
C HIS A 384 -2.99 -6.61 29.84
N GLU A 385 -2.73 -5.32 29.66
CA GLU A 385 -3.18 -4.30 30.61
C GLU A 385 -4.71 -4.13 30.62
N ILE A 386 -5.36 -4.10 29.44
CA ILE A 386 -6.82 -4.08 29.34
C ILE A 386 -7.44 -5.31 30.00
N ASN A 387 -6.88 -6.50 29.80
CA ASN A 387 -7.40 -7.72 30.44
C ASN A 387 -7.25 -7.67 31.97
N LYS A 388 -6.16 -7.12 32.50
CA LYS A 388 -6.03 -6.90 33.95
C LYS A 388 -7.07 -5.91 34.48
N LEU A 389 -7.31 -4.81 33.75
CA LEU A 389 -8.30 -3.80 34.13
C LEU A 389 -9.71 -4.38 34.14
N LEU A 390 -10.13 -5.09 33.09
CA LEU A 390 -11.46 -5.71 33.01
C LEU A 390 -11.70 -6.74 34.12
N LYS A 391 -10.67 -7.53 34.48
CA LYS A 391 -10.74 -8.45 35.63
C LYS A 391 -11.01 -7.72 36.95
N ARG A 392 -10.45 -6.53 37.16
CA ARG A 392 -10.72 -5.70 38.36
C ARG A 392 -12.16 -5.22 38.44
N PHE A 393 -12.83 -5.09 37.30
CA PHE A 393 -14.26 -4.74 37.20
C PHE A 393 -15.19 -5.96 37.26
N ASN A 394 -14.68 -7.17 37.52
CA ASN A 394 -15.43 -8.44 37.46
C ASN A 394 -16.08 -8.72 36.10
N VAL A 395 -15.45 -8.26 35.02
CA VAL A 395 -15.88 -8.48 33.64
C VAL A 395 -14.94 -9.50 33.02
N THR A 396 -15.45 -10.72 32.77
CA THR A 396 -14.69 -11.83 32.16
C THR A 396 -14.54 -11.69 30.65
#